data_AF-A0A5B9Q5C6-F1
#
_entry.id   AF-A0A5B9Q5C6-F1
#
_cell.length_a   1.000
_cell.length_b   1.000
_cell.length_c   1.000
_cell.angle_alpha   90.00
_cell.angle_beta   90.00
_cell.angle_gamma   90.00
#
_symmetry.space_group_name_H-M   'P 1'
#
loop_
_entity.id
_entity.type
_entity.pdbx_description
1 polymer ?
#
loop_
_entity_poly.entity_id
_entity_poly.type
_entity_poly.pdbx_seq_one_letter_code
_entity_poly.pdbx_strand_id
1 'polypeptide(L)'
;MTPEFYLVLKERELEDSLANRVFEAGFDDSELTIRSNRAAVWICDREGELTELVREALAQAKQGGLNVLHVEIENEAFAAS
;
A
#
# COMPACT_ATOMS: atom_id res chain seq x y z
N MET A 1 1.59 -18.80 2.33
CA MET A 1 0.63 -17.71 2.55
C MET A 1 1.27 -16.49 1.93
N THR A 2 0.62 -15.87 0.96
CA THR A 2 1.08 -14.60 0.38
C THR A 2 0.84 -13.51 1.42
N PRO A 3 1.88 -12.77 1.84
CA PRO A 3 1.69 -11.71 2.82
C PRO A 3 0.89 -10.55 2.22
N GLU A 4 -0.05 -10.02 2.99
CA GLU A 4 -0.85 -8.87 2.61
C GLU A 4 -0.56 -7.69 3.53
N PHE A 5 -0.42 -6.49 2.95
CA PHE A 5 -0.15 -5.28 3.72
C PHE A 5 -0.58 -4.01 2.97
N TYR A 6 -0.71 -2.93 3.72
CA TYR A 6 -1.11 -1.62 3.24
C TYR A 6 0.03 -0.63 3.42
N LEU A 7 0.32 0.15 2.38
CA LEU A 7 1.08 1.39 2.51
C LEU A 7 0.08 2.52 2.76
N VAL A 8 -0.07 2.92 4.02
CA VAL A 8 -0.97 4.03 4.39
C VAL A 8 -0.31 5.35 4.01
N LEU A 9 -0.99 6.17 3.22
CA LEU A 9 -0.47 7.42 2.68
C LEU A 9 -0.86 8.62 3.56
N LYS A 10 -0.17 9.76 3.36
CA LYS A 10 -0.52 11.02 4.01
C LYS A 10 -1.82 11.61 3.45
N GLU A 11 -2.07 11.37 2.18
CA GLU A 11 -3.27 11.72 1.44
C GLU A 11 -4.50 11.04 2.06
N ARG A 12 -5.64 11.74 2.09
CA ARG A 12 -6.89 11.23 2.69
C ARG A 12 -7.93 10.78 1.67
N GLU A 13 -7.86 11.33 0.48
CA GLU A 13 -8.86 11.17 -0.57
C GLU A 13 -8.24 10.45 -1.76
N LEU A 14 -9.08 9.70 -2.48
CA LEU A 14 -8.70 9.00 -3.70
C LEU A 14 -8.92 9.91 -4.90
N GLU A 15 -8.06 10.90 -5.06
CA GLU A 15 -8.08 11.77 -6.24
C GLU A 15 -7.46 11.06 -7.46
N ASP A 16 -7.91 11.42 -8.67
CA ASP A 16 -7.34 10.91 -9.93
C ASP A 16 -5.82 11.16 -10.01
N SER A 17 -5.37 12.28 -9.44
CA SER A 17 -3.95 12.64 -9.34
C SER A 17 -3.14 11.62 -8.53
N LEU A 18 -3.74 11.07 -7.47
CA LEU A 18 -3.14 10.05 -6.62
C LEU A 18 -3.14 8.70 -7.33
N ALA A 19 -4.25 8.31 -7.97
CA ALA A 19 -4.34 7.08 -8.74
C ALA A 19 -3.27 7.03 -9.85
N ASN A 20 -3.06 8.13 -10.56
CA ASN A 20 -2.01 8.23 -11.57
C ASN A 20 -0.61 8.05 -10.96
N ARG A 21 -0.32 8.69 -9.82
CA ARG A 21 0.98 8.53 -9.13
C ARG A 21 1.21 7.10 -8.64
N VAL A 22 0.16 6.43 -8.15
CA VAL A 22 0.23 5.02 -7.71
C VAL A 22 0.54 4.12 -8.91
N PHE A 23 -0.14 4.33 -10.04
CA PHE A 23 0.15 3.61 -11.28
C PHE A 23 1.58 3.87 -11.78
N GLU A 24 2.01 5.13 -11.86
CA GLU A 24 3.36 5.54 -12.28
C GLU A 24 4.46 5.02 -11.34
N ALA A 25 4.14 4.78 -10.06
CA ALA A 25 5.05 4.18 -9.08
C ALA A 25 5.26 2.66 -9.29
N GLY A 26 4.53 2.02 -10.20
CA GLY A 26 4.63 0.58 -10.48
C GLY A 26 3.79 -0.29 -9.54
N PHE A 27 2.65 0.23 -9.10
CA PHE A 27 1.67 -0.50 -8.28
C PHE A 27 0.45 -0.94 -9.11
N ASP A 28 0.66 -1.36 -10.36
CA ASP A 28 -0.39 -1.83 -11.27
C ASP A 28 -1.04 -3.16 -10.82
N ASP A 29 -0.36 -3.89 -9.94
CA ASP A 29 -0.80 -5.12 -9.28
C ASP A 29 -1.43 -4.89 -7.89
N SER A 30 -1.74 -3.64 -7.54
CA SER A 30 -2.25 -3.26 -6.22
C SER A 30 -3.65 -2.64 -6.31
N GLU A 31 -4.32 -2.53 -5.16
CA GLU A 31 -5.57 -1.79 -5.06
C GLU A 31 -5.38 -0.48 -4.29
N LEU A 32 -5.90 0.62 -4.83
CA LEU A 32 -5.96 1.89 -4.12
C LEU A 32 -7.28 1.98 -3.33
N THR A 33 -7.19 2.08 -2.00
CA THR A 33 -8.34 2.01 -1.09
C THR A 33 -8.24 3.06 0.03
N ILE A 34 -9.27 3.13 0.89
CA ILE A 34 -9.24 3.93 2.12
C ILE A 34 -9.04 3.01 3.33
N ARG A 35 -7.96 3.24 4.08
CA ARG A 35 -7.66 2.57 5.35
C ARG A 35 -7.44 3.61 6.44
N SER A 36 -8.06 3.42 7.60
CA SER A 36 -7.89 4.35 8.75
C SER A 36 -8.15 5.83 8.39
N ASN A 37 -9.16 6.08 7.55
CA ASN A 37 -9.52 7.41 7.02
C ASN A 37 -8.40 8.09 6.20
N ARG A 38 -7.57 7.29 5.54
CA ARG A 38 -6.47 7.72 4.67
C ARG A 38 -6.43 6.89 3.39
N ALA A 39 -5.89 7.44 2.33
CA ALA A 39 -5.58 6.66 1.14
C ALA A 39 -4.52 5.61 1.48
N ALA A 40 -4.65 4.42 0.93
CA ALA A 40 -3.73 3.32 1.14
C ALA A 40 -3.58 2.51 -0.14
N VAL A 41 -2.35 2.09 -0.42
CA VAL A 41 -2.08 1.09 -1.46
C VAL A 41 -2.09 -0.27 -0.79
N TRP A 42 -3.04 -1.13 -1.16
CA TRP A 42 -3.14 -2.49 -0.68
C TRP A 42 -2.36 -3.41 -1.61
N ILE A 43 -1.32 -4.04 -1.07
CA ILE A 43 -0.50 -5.03 -1.77
C ILE A 43 -1.00 -6.40 -1.32
N CYS A 44 -1.66 -7.09 -2.24
CA CYS A 44 -2.11 -8.46 -2.12
C CYS A 44 -1.39 -9.35 -3.15
N ASP A 45 -1.42 -10.67 -2.93
CA ASP A 45 -0.98 -11.68 -3.90
C ASP A 45 0.48 -11.64 -4.39
N ARG A 46 1.38 -10.93 -3.68
CA ARG A 46 2.83 -11.01 -3.95
C ARG A 46 3.47 -12.19 -3.24
N GLU A 47 4.15 -13.05 -4.00
CA GLU A 47 4.97 -14.12 -3.44
C GLU A 47 6.32 -13.55 -2.95
N GLY A 48 6.73 -13.93 -1.75
CA GLY A 48 8.02 -13.53 -1.18
C GLY A 48 7.99 -13.35 0.32
N GLU A 49 9.13 -12.96 0.87
CA GLU A 49 9.25 -12.63 2.29
C GLU A 49 8.65 -11.24 2.56
N LEU A 50 7.74 -11.15 3.54
CA LEU A 50 7.03 -9.90 3.88
C LEU A 50 7.98 -8.70 4.04
N THR A 51 9.12 -8.91 4.70
CA THR A 51 10.08 -7.82 4.95
C THR A 51 10.71 -7.30 3.66
N GLU A 52 10.96 -8.17 2.70
CA GLU A 52 11.52 -7.80 1.39
C GLU A 52 10.48 -7.07 0.56
N LEU A 53 9.26 -7.62 0.48
CA LEU A 53 8.13 -7.02 -0.22
C LEU A 53 7.78 -5.63 0.32
N VAL A 54 7.78 -5.44 1.64
CA VAL A 54 7.56 -4.12 2.26
C VAL A 54 8.67 -3.14 1.88
N ARG A 55 9.94 -3.57 1.86
CA ARG A 55 11.06 -2.69 1.46
C ARG A 55 10.96 -2.28 0.00
N GLU A 56 10.62 -3.20 -0.88
CA GLU A 56 10.42 -2.94 -2.30
C GLU A 56 9.26 -1.98 -2.53
N ALA A 57 8.11 -2.23 -1.89
CA ALA A 57 6.94 -1.36 -1.96
C ALA A 57 7.27 0.06 -1.43
N LEU A 58 7.98 0.19 -0.31
CA LEU A 58 8.42 1.50 0.18
C LEU A 58 9.38 2.21 -0.78
N ALA A 59 10.25 1.46 -1.47
CA ALA A 59 11.14 2.01 -2.48
C ALA A 59 10.37 2.50 -3.72
N GLN A 60 9.42 1.70 -4.22
CA GLN A 60 8.51 2.06 -5.31
C GLN A 60 7.70 3.32 -4.97
N ALA A 61 7.06 3.33 -3.81
CA ALA A 61 6.31 4.48 -3.31
C ALA A 61 7.17 5.75 -3.26
N LYS A 62 8.39 5.65 -2.73
CA LYS A 62 9.31 6.79 -2.70
C LYS A 62 9.71 7.28 -4.10
N GLN A 63 9.97 6.36 -5.03
CA GLN A 63 10.33 6.69 -6.41
C GLN A 63 9.18 7.36 -7.17
N GLY A 64 7.94 6.89 -6.98
CA GLY A 64 6.72 7.52 -7.50
C GLY A 64 6.24 8.75 -6.71
N GLY A 65 7.05 9.22 -5.76
CA GLY A 65 6.76 10.41 -4.97
C GLY A 65 5.59 10.28 -4.00
N LEU A 66 5.10 9.07 -3.71
CA LEU A 66 4.05 8.81 -2.72
C LEU A 66 4.55 9.05 -1.29
N ASN A 67 3.70 9.66 -0.47
CA ASN A 67 4.04 9.98 0.92
C ASN A 67 3.49 8.92 1.86
N VAL A 68 4.25 7.84 2.10
CA VAL A 68 3.86 6.80 3.05
C VAL A 68 4.01 7.30 4.50
N LEU A 69 2.97 7.11 5.31
CA LEU A 69 2.93 7.41 6.74
C LEU A 69 3.45 6.23 7.56
N HIS A 70 2.88 5.04 7.34
CA HIS A 70 3.26 3.79 7.97
C HIS A 70 2.78 2.60 7.12
N VAL A 71 3.22 1.41 7.50
CA VAL A 71 2.79 0.14 6.90
C VAL A 71 1.88 -0.58 7.90
N GLU A 72 0.71 -1.03 7.44
CA GLU A 72 -0.18 -1.91 8.21
C GLU A 72 -0.10 -3.30 7.60
N ILE A 73 0.24 -4.31 8.40
CA ILE A 73 0.23 -5.71 7.95
C ILE A 73 -1.20 -6.21 8.16
N GLU A 74 -1.82 -6.79 7.13
CA GLU A 74 -3.11 -7.43 7.29
C GLU A 74 -2.90 -8.69 8.13
N ASN A 75 -3.24 -8.58 9.41
CA ASN A 75 -3.21 -9.71 10.32
C ASN A 75 -4.67 -10.13 10.50
N GLU A 76 -5.02 -11.36 10.11
CA GLU A 76 -6.34 -11.95 10.32
C GLU A 76 -6.82 -11.83 11.80
N ALA A 77 -5.90 -11.60 12.74
CA ALA A 77 -6.18 -11.37 14.16
C ALA A 77 -6.97 -10.08 14.48
N PHE A 78 -7.04 -9.09 13.58
CA PHE A 78 -7.71 -7.80 13.85
C PHE A 78 -9.01 -7.59 13.05
N ALA A 79 -9.45 -8.58 12.27
CA ALA A 79 -10.71 -8.51 11.52
C ALA A 79 -11.97 -8.72 12.39
N ALA A 80 -11.83 -8.88 13.71
CA ALA A 80 -12.95 -9.06 14.64
C ALA A 80 -12.82 -8.14 15.86
N SER A 81 -13.37 -6.92 15.77
CA SER A 81 -13.78 -6.13 16.92
C SER A 81 -14.82 -5.10 16.53
#